data_AF-A0A078AAW1-F1
#
_entry.id   AF-A0A078AAW1-F1
#
_cell.length_a   1.000
_cell.length_b   1.000
_cell.length_c   1.000
_cell.angle_alpha   90.00
_cell.angle_beta   90.00
_cell.angle_gamma   90.00
#
_symmetry.space_group_name_H-M   'P 1'
#
loop_
_entity.id
_entity.type
_entity.pdbx_description
1 polymer ?
#
loop_
_entity_poly.entity_id
_entity_poly.type
_entity_poly.pdbx_seq_one_letter_code
_entity_poly.pdbx_strand_id
1 'polypeptide(L)'
;MFFLDRGLLAMGNLSFLMGVIALIGLKNTFMFFGKKSKIQGSVFYFLGFVMIVIGWYTFTFLGFIAQMYGLFLLFRQFISTIFGYSQTLPVIGPILRTSPFIQRLVERMTESDSGKKKAKYDV
;
A
#
# COMPACT_ATOMS: atom_id res chain seq x y z
N MET A 1 -29.29 0.73 -10.69
CA MET A 1 -28.21 1.22 -11.57
C MET A 1 -26.99 1.41 -10.68
N PHE A 2 -26.04 0.49 -10.81
CA PHE A 2 -25.19 0.04 -9.70
C PHE A 2 -23.85 0.77 -9.67
N PHE A 3 -23.25 0.87 -8.48
CA PHE A 3 -21.95 1.50 -8.13
C PHE A 3 -20.72 1.11 -9.00
N LEU A 4 -20.88 0.24 -9.99
CA LEU A 4 -19.87 -0.22 -10.95
C LEU A 4 -20.09 0.40 -12.34
N ASP A 5 -20.75 1.56 -12.41
CA ASP A 5 -20.83 2.33 -13.65
C ASP A 5 -19.44 2.81 -14.06
N ARG A 6 -19.13 2.75 -15.36
CA ARG A 6 -17.82 3.09 -15.91
C ARG A 6 -17.42 4.52 -15.55
N GLY A 7 -18.39 5.43 -15.42
CA GLY A 7 -18.15 6.80 -14.99
C GLY A 7 -17.64 6.89 -13.54
N LEU A 8 -18.17 6.09 -12.63
CA LEU A 8 -17.74 6.07 -11.23
C LEU A 8 -16.33 5.47 -11.09
N LEU A 9 -16.01 4.41 -11.85
CA LEU A 9 -14.66 3.86 -11.91
C LEU A 9 -13.65 4.86 -12.49
N ALA A 10 -14.01 5.57 -13.56
CA ALA A 10 -13.15 6.59 -14.14
C ALA A 10 -12.86 7.74 -13.14
N MET A 11 -13.89 8.22 -12.44
CA MET A 11 -13.73 9.23 -11.40
C MET A 11 -12.88 8.73 -10.23
N GLY A 12 -13.04 7.47 -9.83
CA GLY A 12 -12.19 6.82 -8.83
C GLY A 12 -10.71 6.80 -9.25
N ASN A 13 -10.43 6.50 -10.53
CA ASN A 13 -9.06 6.45 -11.04
C ASN A 13 -8.41 7.83 -11.17
N LEU A 14 -9.20 8.84 -11.51
CA LEU A 14 -8.74 10.22 -11.57
C LEU A 14 -8.47 10.77 -10.16
N SER A 15 -9.40 10.55 -9.22
CA SER A 15 -9.25 10.89 -7.81
C SER A 15 -8.07 10.15 -7.19
N PHE A 16 -7.83 8.91 -7.60
CA PHE A 16 -6.69 8.13 -7.15
C PHE A 16 -5.38 8.78 -7.55
N LEU A 17 -5.22 9.10 -8.83
CA LEU A 17 -4.01 9.72 -9.35
C LEU A 17 -3.75 11.08 -8.69
N MET A 18 -4.81 11.89 -8.50
CA MET A 18 -4.73 13.16 -7.78
C MET A 18 -4.32 12.96 -6.31
N GLY A 19 -4.86 11.95 -5.62
CA GLY A 19 -4.50 11.64 -4.24
C GLY A 19 -3.03 11.22 -4.09
N VAL A 20 -2.51 10.40 -5.00
CA VAL A 20 -1.08 10.03 -5.03
C VAL A 20 -0.20 11.25 -5.23
N ILE A 21 -0.54 12.11 -6.21
CA ILE A 21 0.19 13.34 -6.49
C ILE A 21 0.20 14.27 -5.27
N ALA A 22 -0.94 14.40 -4.58
CA ALA A 22 -1.05 15.24 -3.39
C ALA A 22 -0.26 14.69 -2.19
N LEU A 23 -0.22 13.37 -1.99
CA LEU A 23 0.49 12.73 -0.86
C LEU A 23 2.01 12.73 -1.03
N ILE A 24 2.50 12.46 -2.24
CA ILE A 24 3.93 12.23 -2.52
C ILE A 24 4.59 13.48 -3.12
N GLY A 25 3.82 14.31 -3.82
CA GLY A 25 4.30 15.40 -4.68
C GLY A 25 4.58 14.93 -6.12
N LEU A 26 4.38 15.81 -7.09
CA LEU A 26 4.51 15.50 -8.54
C LEU A 26 5.86 14.85 -8.90
N LYS A 27 6.97 15.44 -8.45
CA LYS A 27 8.32 14.95 -8.78
C LYS A 27 8.62 13.57 -8.19
N ASN A 28 8.22 13.36 -6.94
CA ASN A 28 8.48 12.10 -6.25
C ASN A 28 7.55 10.99 -6.74
N THR A 29 6.33 11.32 -7.17
CA THR A 29 5.34 10.34 -7.69
C THR A 29 5.82 9.69 -8.99
N PHE A 30 6.37 10.47 -9.92
CA PHE A 30 6.96 9.95 -11.16
C PHE A 30 8.16 9.04 -10.87
N MET A 31 9.01 9.43 -9.91
CA MET A 31 10.15 8.61 -9.51
C MET A 31 9.73 7.37 -8.69
N PHE A 32 8.56 7.41 -8.04
CA PHE A 32 7.94 6.29 -7.32
C PHE A 32 7.34 5.25 -8.26
N PHE A 33 6.63 5.70 -9.31
CA PHE A 33 6.06 4.83 -10.34
C PHE A 33 7.13 4.17 -11.24
N GLY A 34 8.30 4.80 -11.40
CA GLY A 34 9.39 4.31 -12.24
C GLY A 34 10.39 3.37 -11.57
N LYS A 35 10.33 3.15 -10.24
CA LYS A 35 11.35 2.37 -9.51
C LYS A 35 11.05 0.87 -9.63
N LYS A 36 12.02 0.06 -10.12
CA LYS A 36 11.87 -1.39 -10.42
C LYS A 36 11.24 -2.24 -9.30
N SER A 37 11.42 -1.87 -8.03
CA SER A 37 10.82 -2.55 -6.87
C SER A 37 9.31 -2.31 -6.69
N LYS A 38 8.70 -1.39 -7.45
CA LYS A 38 7.29 -0.97 -7.33
C LYS A 38 6.47 -1.14 -8.61
N ILE A 39 7.11 -1.55 -9.70
CA ILE A 39 6.48 -1.72 -11.02
C ILE A 39 5.37 -2.78 -10.97
N GLN A 40 5.47 -3.81 -10.13
CA GLN A 40 4.44 -4.87 -10.05
C GLN A 40 3.05 -4.32 -9.69
N GLY A 41 2.95 -3.35 -8.78
CA GLY A 41 1.68 -2.72 -8.40
C GLY A 41 1.14 -1.79 -9.47
N SER A 42 2.01 -0.94 -10.05
CA SER A 42 1.66 -0.04 -11.14
C SER A 42 1.19 -0.78 -12.39
N VAL A 43 1.82 -1.89 -12.73
CA VAL A 43 1.41 -2.74 -13.86
C VAL A 43 0.05 -3.36 -13.59
N PHE A 44 -0.22 -3.92 -12.42
CA PHE A 44 -1.54 -4.46 -12.09
C PHE A 44 -2.64 -3.39 -12.09
N TYR A 45 -2.33 -2.18 -11.61
CA TYR A 45 -3.27 -1.04 -11.63
C TYR A 45 -3.62 -0.60 -13.05
N PHE A 46 -2.62 -0.39 -13.90
CA PHE A 46 -2.83 0.00 -15.31
C PHE A 46 -3.48 -1.14 -16.12
N LEU A 47 -3.10 -2.39 -15.88
CA LEU A 47 -3.71 -3.56 -16.51
C LEU A 47 -5.20 -3.64 -16.15
N GLY A 48 -5.53 -3.49 -14.86
CA GLY A 48 -6.92 -3.44 -14.39
C GLY A 48 -7.71 -2.29 -15.03
N PHE A 49 -7.11 -1.10 -15.14
CA PHE A 49 -7.73 0.04 -15.82
C PHE A 49 -8.04 -0.22 -17.29
N VAL A 50 -7.08 -0.74 -18.05
CA VAL A 50 -7.29 -1.11 -19.47
C VAL A 50 -8.41 -2.15 -19.59
N MET A 51 -8.43 -3.11 -18.68
CA MET A 51 -9.44 -4.18 -18.64
C MET A 51 -10.85 -3.67 -18.35
N ILE A 52 -10.98 -2.62 -17.53
CA ILE A 52 -12.24 -1.89 -17.27
C ILE A 52 -12.67 -1.07 -18.50
N VAL A 53 -11.73 -0.39 -19.16
CA VAL A 53 -12.01 0.47 -20.32
C VAL A 53 -12.52 -0.34 -21.53
N ILE A 54 -12.04 -1.58 -21.71
CA ILE A 54 -12.53 -2.50 -22.76
C ILE A 54 -14.04 -2.80 -22.61
N GLY A 55 -14.63 -2.60 -21.43
CA GLY A 55 -16.08 -2.47 -21.26
C GLY A 55 -16.88 -3.76 -21.35
N TRP A 56 -16.24 -4.93 -21.28
CA TRP A 56 -16.93 -6.21 -21.12
C TRP A 56 -17.41 -6.34 -19.67
N TYR A 57 -18.70 -6.63 -19.45
CA TYR A 57 -19.31 -6.60 -18.11
C TYR A 57 -18.58 -7.49 -17.09
N THR A 58 -18.21 -8.71 -17.49
CA THR A 58 -17.43 -9.65 -16.66
C THR A 58 -15.98 -9.19 -16.45
N PHE A 59 -15.32 -8.63 -17.48
CA PHE A 59 -13.95 -8.13 -17.35
C PHE A 59 -13.87 -6.86 -16.49
N THR A 60 -14.95 -6.06 -16.42
CA THR A 60 -14.98 -4.84 -15.59
C THR A 60 -14.89 -5.18 -14.10
N PHE A 61 -15.59 -6.22 -13.65
CA PHE A 61 -15.52 -6.68 -12.26
C PHE A 61 -14.13 -7.26 -11.92
N LEU A 62 -13.59 -8.09 -12.81
CA LEU A 62 -12.26 -8.67 -12.62
C LEU A 62 -11.16 -7.59 -12.67
N GLY A 63 -11.30 -6.64 -13.58
CA GLY A 63 -10.45 -5.46 -13.70
C GLY A 63 -10.50 -4.59 -12.46
N PHE A 64 -11.68 -4.39 -11.84
CA PHE A 64 -11.81 -3.65 -10.58
C PHE A 64 -11.07 -4.33 -9.42
N ILE A 65 -11.21 -5.65 -9.28
CA ILE A 65 -10.48 -6.41 -8.24
C ILE A 65 -8.96 -6.32 -8.50
N ALA A 66 -8.52 -6.51 -9.74
CA ALA A 66 -7.12 -6.38 -10.13
C ALA A 66 -6.59 -4.96 -9.85
N GLN A 67 -7.41 -3.94 -10.11
CA GLN A 67 -7.09 -2.55 -9.87
C GLN A 67 -6.92 -2.28 -8.37
N MET A 68 -7.84 -2.74 -7.52
CA MET A 68 -7.72 -2.64 -6.05
C MET A 68 -6.48 -3.37 -5.51
N TYR A 69 -6.17 -4.53 -6.07
CA TYR A 69 -4.95 -5.27 -5.71
C TYR A 69 -3.68 -4.51 -6.11
N GLY A 70 -3.65 -3.97 -7.33
CA GLY A 70 -2.55 -3.12 -7.82
C GLY A 70 -2.36 -1.87 -6.97
N LEU A 71 -3.46 -1.22 -6.57
CA LEU A 71 -3.45 -0.11 -5.62
C LEU A 71 -2.81 -0.50 -4.29
N PHE A 72 -3.26 -1.60 -3.68
CA PHE A 72 -2.73 -2.07 -2.40
C PHE A 72 -1.22 -2.36 -2.47
N LEU A 73 -0.77 -3.02 -3.54
CA LEU A 73 0.66 -3.27 -3.77
C LEU A 73 1.47 -1.96 -3.94
N LEU A 74 0.91 -0.96 -4.60
CA LEU A 74 1.50 0.37 -4.78
C LEU A 74 1.71 1.08 -3.44
N PHE A 75 0.71 1.06 -2.55
CA PHE A 75 0.81 1.72 -1.23
C PHE A 75 1.52 0.93 -0.17
N ARG A 76 1.78 -0.37 -0.34
CA ARG A 76 2.41 -1.21 0.71
C ARG A 76 3.66 -0.57 1.32
N GLN A 77 4.51 0.02 0.49
CA GLN A 77 5.71 0.72 0.97
C GLN A 77 5.37 2.09 1.58
N PHE A 78 4.41 2.80 1.00
CA PHE A 78 3.98 4.12 1.48
C PHE A 78 3.35 4.05 2.87
N ILE A 79 2.50 3.04 3.12
CA ILE A 79 1.89 2.77 4.43
C ILE A 79 2.97 2.46 5.46
N SER A 80 3.96 1.62 5.12
CA SER A 80 5.09 1.32 6.01
C SER A 80 5.89 2.57 6.39
N THR A 81 6.13 3.46 5.42
CA THR A 81 6.77 4.77 5.64
C THR A 81 5.92 5.68 6.53
N ILE A 82 4.61 5.79 6.29
CA ILE A 82 3.68 6.56 7.14
C ILE A 82 3.66 6.00 8.57
N PHE A 83 3.66 4.68 8.76
CA PHE A 83 3.71 4.08 10.08
C PHE A 83 5.01 4.43 10.84
N GLY A 84 6.15 4.44 10.16
CA GLY A 84 7.42 4.89 10.76
C GLY A 84 7.40 6.37 11.17
N TYR A 85 6.78 7.24 10.36
CA TYR A 85 6.59 8.65 10.71
C TYR A 85 5.53 8.86 11.81
N SER A 86 4.48 8.04 11.82
CA SER A 86 3.42 8.08 12.85
C SER A 86 3.99 7.73 14.24
N GLN A 87 4.96 6.81 14.31
CA GLN A 87 5.66 6.46 15.54
C GLN A 87 6.55 7.60 16.10
N THR A 88 6.90 8.60 15.29
CA THR A 88 7.67 9.78 15.73
C THR A 88 6.78 10.96 16.14
N LEU A 89 5.45 10.85 16.00
CA LEU A 89 4.51 11.89 16.40
C LEU A 89 4.21 11.83 17.92
N PRO A 90 4.46 12.92 18.68
CA PRO A 90 4.32 12.95 20.14
C PRO A 90 2.86 12.81 20.65
N VAL A 91 1.86 12.98 19.77
CA VAL A 91 0.44 12.80 20.09
C VAL A 91 -0.02 11.35 19.94
N ILE A 92 0.56 10.59 19.01
CA ILE A 92 0.21 9.18 18.74
C ILE A 92 1.11 8.22 19.55
N GLY A 93 2.34 8.66 19.89
CA GLY A 93 3.31 7.91 20.68
C GLY A 93 2.79 7.38 22.04
N PRO A 94 2.07 8.17 22.86
CA PRO A 94 1.51 7.69 24.13
C PRO A 94 0.39 6.65 23.93
N ILE A 95 -0.47 6.84 22.94
CA ILE A 95 -1.61 5.96 22.66
C ILE A 95 -1.13 4.59 22.14
N LEU A 96 -0.06 4.57 21.33
CA LEU A 96 0.60 3.34 20.87
C LEU A 96 1.37 2.62 22.00
N ARG A 97 1.98 3.36 22.95
CA ARG A 97 2.67 2.77 24.12
C ARG A 97 1.70 2.11 25.11
N THR A 98 0.49 2.65 25.25
CA THR A 98 -0.53 2.13 26.17
C THR A 98 -1.26 0.90 25.63
N SER A 99 -1.12 0.55 24.34
CA SER A 99 -1.71 -0.66 23.77
C SER A 99 -0.84 -1.90 24.09
N PRO A 100 -1.29 -2.83 24.97
CA PRO A 100 -0.58 -4.07 25.27
C PRO A 100 -0.42 -5.00 24.05
N PHE A 101 -1.16 -4.75 22.97
CA PHE A 101 -1.05 -5.51 21.73
C PHE A 101 0.25 -5.22 20.96
N ILE A 102 0.71 -3.97 20.99
CA ILE A 102 1.94 -3.56 20.29
C ILE A 102 3.18 -4.08 21.04
N GLN A 103 3.13 -4.16 22.36
CA GLN A 103 4.19 -4.78 23.16
C GLN A 103 4.35 -6.28 22.83
N ARG A 104 3.24 -7.03 22.74
CA ARG A 104 3.26 -8.45 22.32
C ARG A 104 3.82 -8.65 20.91
N LEU A 105 3.60 -7.70 20.01
CA LEU A 105 4.10 -7.77 18.64
C LEU A 105 5.60 -7.44 18.58
N VAL A 106 6.05 -6.46 19.37
CA VAL A 106 7.48 -6.11 19.49
C VAL A 106 8.26 -7.24 20.18
N GLU A 107 7.73 -7.85 21.24
CA GLU A 107 8.35 -9.00 21.89
C GLU A 107 8.53 -10.20 20.94
N ARG A 108 7.51 -10.54 20.14
CA ARG A 108 7.65 -11.62 19.14
C ARG A 108 8.66 -11.32 18.05
N MET A 109 8.84 -10.05 17.68
CA MET A 109 9.84 -9.64 16.69
C MET A 109 11.26 -9.67 17.30
N THR A 110 11.40 -9.26 18.57
CA THR A 110 12.68 -9.25 19.29
C THR A 110 13.12 -10.65 19.72
N GLU A 111 12.20 -11.55 20.11
CA GLU A 111 12.49 -12.97 20.37
C GLU A 111 12.99 -13.69 19.11
N SER A 112 12.42 -13.36 17.94
CA SER A 112 12.85 -13.94 16.66
C SER A 112 14.26 -13.50 16.24
N ASP A 113 14.70 -12.30 16.63
CA ASP A 113 16.05 -11.79 16.38
C ASP A 113 17.08 -12.28 17.42
N SER A 114 16.67 -12.44 18.69
CA SER A 114 17.54 -12.95 19.76
C SER A 114 17.87 -14.44 19.60
N GLY A 115 16.91 -15.25 19.11
CA GLY A 115 17.14 -16.67 18.78
C GLY A 115 18.16 -16.90 17.66
N LYS A 116 18.30 -15.95 16.73
CA LYS A 116 19.33 -16.00 15.66
C LYS A 116 20.70 -15.51 16.11
N LYS A 117 20.78 -14.61 17.11
CA LYS A 117 22.07 -14.15 17.65
C LYS A 117 22.72 -15.16 18.60
N LYS A 118 21.95 -15.87 19.43
CA LYS A 118 22.52 -16.93 20.28
C LYS A 118 23.11 -18.10 19.48
N ALA A 119 22.45 -18.53 18.41
CA ALA A 119 22.98 -19.59 17.54
C ALA A 119 24.23 -19.21 16.73
N LYS A 120 24.62 -17.92 16.69
CA LYS A 120 25.78 -17.43 15.93
C LYS A 120 27.02 -17.19 16.80
N TYR A 121 26.90 -17.29 18.13
CA TYR A 121 28.00 -17.05 19.08
C TYR A 121 28.34 -18.27 19.95
N ASP A 122 27.69 -19.42 19.71
CA ASP A 122 27.99 -20.74 20.29
C ASP A 122 28.61 -21.68 19.23
N VAL A 123 29.61 -21.18 18.49
CA VAL A 123 30.55 -21.98 17.68
C VAL A 123 31.96 -21.51 17.92
#